data_AF-A0A7X5E4Y6-F1
#
_entry.id   AF-A0A7X5E4Y6-F1
#
_cell.length_a   1.000
_cell.length_b   1.000
_cell.length_c   1.000
_cell.angle_alpha   90.00
_cell.angle_beta   90.00
_cell.angle_gamma   90.00
#
_symmetry.space_group_name_H-M   'P 1'
#
loop_
_entity.id
_entity.type
_entity.pdbx_description
1 polymer ?
#
loop_
_entity_poly.entity_id
_entity_poly.type
_entity_poly.pdbx_seq_one_letter_code
_entity_poly.pdbx_strand_id
1 'polypeptide(L)'
;GKNVYYSCSTYKKRSRTACTMHSIKHNRLEAAVLFAIQYQVSTAVSYSEIVAHINAAPLKKSQSHRLNDQIAAKEKELTKITRYKQSLYQDWKDGEISQQEYREMKTDYERQAAGLSDLLARLTAERKQLSNGVDQQHPALVAFAKYQNIEKLTREILIELVDYIKVYENGNISVHFKFADEFRRIAEYIEINTTDTAEAG
;
A
#
# COMPACT_ATOMS: atom_id res chain seq x y z
N GLY A 1 6.67 -45.83 -11.88
CA GLY A 1 5.84 -44.63 -12.10
C GLY A 1 6.31 -43.90 -13.35
N LYS A 2 5.41 -43.29 -14.13
CA LYS A 2 5.78 -42.54 -15.34
C LYS A 2 6.59 -41.29 -14.96
N ASN A 3 7.82 -41.17 -15.49
CA ASN A 3 8.65 -39.99 -15.29
C ASN A 3 8.19 -38.86 -16.24
N VAL A 4 7.53 -37.83 -15.69
CA VAL A 4 7.06 -36.67 -16.46
C VAL A 4 8.10 -35.55 -16.41
N TYR A 5 8.39 -34.94 -17.57
CA TYR A 5 9.34 -33.84 -17.71
C TYR A 5 8.70 -32.68 -18.47
N TYR A 6 9.02 -31.46 -18.04
CA TYR A 6 8.76 -30.24 -18.82
C TYR A 6 10.01 -29.87 -19.60
N SER A 7 9.83 -29.43 -20.84
CA SER A 7 10.94 -29.06 -21.73
C SER A 7 10.67 -27.72 -22.38
N CYS A 8 11.72 -26.92 -22.55
CA CYS A 8 11.63 -25.61 -23.19
C CYS A 8 11.05 -25.71 -24.62
N SER A 9 9.90 -25.06 -24.82
CA SER A 9 9.23 -25.03 -26.13
C SER A 9 10.00 -24.17 -27.14
N THR A 10 10.70 -23.12 -26.70
CA THR A 10 11.55 -22.28 -27.56
C THR A 10 12.64 -23.11 -28.22
N TYR A 11 13.40 -23.89 -27.44
CA TYR A 11 14.42 -24.79 -27.99
C TYR A 11 13.80 -25.90 -28.87
N LYS A 12 12.71 -26.55 -28.39
CA LYS A 12 12.13 -27.70 -29.09
C LYS A 12 11.38 -27.35 -30.38
N LYS A 13 10.73 -26.19 -30.45
CA LYS A 13 9.75 -25.88 -31.52
C LYS A 13 10.04 -24.58 -32.26
N ARG A 14 10.84 -23.65 -31.74
CA ARG A 14 11.04 -22.32 -32.33
C ARG A 14 12.45 -22.13 -32.88
N SER A 15 13.47 -22.19 -32.03
CA SER A 15 14.87 -22.01 -32.44
C SER A 15 15.83 -22.66 -31.45
N ARG A 16 16.80 -23.40 -31.98
CA ARG A 16 17.88 -24.04 -31.22
C ARG A 16 18.99 -23.07 -30.80
N THR A 17 18.99 -21.85 -31.34
CA THR A 17 19.94 -20.78 -31.00
C THR A 17 19.36 -19.73 -30.05
N ALA A 18 18.03 -19.67 -29.92
CA ALA A 18 17.35 -18.71 -29.03
C ALA A 18 17.30 -19.16 -27.56
N CYS A 19 17.64 -20.42 -27.27
CA CYS A 19 17.66 -21.00 -25.94
C CYS A 19 18.49 -22.30 -25.95
N THR A 20 18.95 -22.81 -24.81
CA THR A 20 19.61 -24.13 -24.73
C THR A 20 18.65 -25.29 -24.49
N MET A 21 19.14 -26.51 -24.72
CA MET A 21 18.41 -27.73 -24.40
C MET A 21 18.35 -27.93 -22.89
N HIS A 22 17.21 -27.66 -22.28
CA HIS A 22 16.98 -27.93 -20.87
C HIS A 22 15.58 -28.48 -20.59
N SER A 23 15.48 -29.19 -19.47
CA SER A 23 14.25 -29.79 -18.99
C SER A 23 14.24 -29.88 -17.46
N ILE A 24 13.05 -29.99 -16.88
CA ILE A 24 12.88 -30.18 -15.44
C ILE A 24 11.90 -31.31 -15.17
N LYS A 25 12.22 -32.15 -14.17
CA LYS A 25 11.33 -33.22 -13.69
C LYS A 25 10.09 -32.59 -13.06
N HIS A 26 8.90 -33.13 -13.39
CA HIS A 26 7.63 -32.65 -12.86
C HIS A 26 7.63 -32.57 -11.33
N ASN A 27 7.94 -33.68 -10.65
CA ASN A 27 7.92 -33.72 -9.18
C ASN A 27 8.92 -32.75 -8.54
N ARG A 28 10.06 -32.45 -9.20
CA ARG A 28 11.03 -31.47 -8.70
C ARG A 28 10.47 -30.05 -8.83
N LEU A 29 9.86 -29.73 -9.97
CA LEU A 29 9.22 -28.43 -10.17
C LEU A 29 8.05 -28.25 -9.20
N GLU A 30 7.18 -29.26 -9.09
CA GLU A 30 6.02 -29.27 -8.22
C GLU A 30 6.40 -29.05 -6.76
N ALA A 31 7.36 -29.82 -6.24
CA ALA A 31 7.82 -29.68 -4.85
C ALA A 31 8.42 -28.30 -4.57
N ALA A 32 9.22 -27.77 -5.50
CA ALA A 32 9.85 -26.47 -5.31
C ALA A 32 8.85 -25.30 -5.39
N VAL A 33 7.84 -25.39 -6.26
CA VAL A 33 6.75 -24.40 -6.35
C VAL A 33 5.84 -24.48 -5.12
N LEU A 34 5.52 -25.69 -4.65
CA LEU A 34 4.77 -25.88 -3.41
C LEU A 34 5.48 -25.25 -2.22
N PHE A 35 6.78 -25.51 -2.08
CA PHE A 35 7.59 -24.92 -1.03
C PHE A 35 7.60 -23.39 -1.09
N ALA A 36 7.77 -22.81 -2.28
CA ALA A 36 7.73 -21.35 -2.45
C ALA A 36 6.37 -20.74 -2.06
N ILE A 37 5.27 -21.40 -2.41
CA ILE A 37 3.91 -20.97 -2.00
C ILE A 37 3.75 -21.09 -0.49
N GLN A 38 4.11 -22.23 0.12
CA GLN A 38 4.04 -22.42 1.57
C GLN A 38 4.84 -21.34 2.32
N TYR A 39 6.02 -20.98 1.82
CA TYR A 39 6.80 -19.87 2.36
C TYR A 39 6.02 -18.55 2.30
N GLN A 40 5.50 -18.16 1.13
CA GLN A 40 4.72 -16.92 1.00
C GLN A 40 3.45 -16.91 1.86
N VAL A 41 2.78 -18.07 2.01
CA VAL A 41 1.64 -18.23 2.93
C VAL A 41 2.08 -17.95 4.37
N SER A 42 3.19 -18.53 4.83
CA SER A 42 3.71 -18.26 6.18
C SER A 42 4.07 -16.78 6.38
N THR A 43 4.67 -16.15 5.37
CA THR A 43 5.01 -14.73 5.39
C THR A 43 3.76 -13.85 5.47
N ALA A 44 2.71 -14.13 4.68
CA ALA A 44 1.45 -13.39 4.75
C ALA A 44 0.80 -13.45 6.13
N VAL A 45 0.82 -14.62 6.77
CA VAL A 45 0.27 -14.79 8.12
C VAL A 45 1.05 -13.96 9.13
N SER A 46 2.38 -14.07 9.11
CA SER A 46 3.25 -13.26 9.98
C SER A 46 3.07 -11.76 9.76
N TYR A 47 3.01 -11.31 8.49
CA TYR A 47 2.77 -9.91 8.16
C TYR A 47 1.41 -9.44 8.66
N SER A 48 0.36 -10.25 8.53
CA SER A 48 -0.97 -9.92 9.05
C SER A 48 -0.95 -9.69 10.57
N GLU A 49 -0.25 -10.53 11.32
CA GLU A 49 -0.12 -10.39 12.77
C GLU A 49 0.63 -9.10 13.16
N ILE A 50 1.77 -8.85 12.52
CA ILE A 50 2.59 -7.65 12.76
C ILE A 50 1.79 -6.39 12.42
N VAL A 51 1.11 -6.39 11.27
CA VAL A 51 0.24 -5.30 10.84
C VAL A 51 -0.88 -5.03 11.85
N ALA A 52 -1.53 -6.05 12.38
CA ALA A 52 -2.53 -5.86 13.45
C ALA A 52 -1.92 -5.23 14.69
N HIS A 53 -0.75 -5.70 15.11
CA HIS A 53 -0.08 -5.17 16.29
C HIS A 53 0.26 -3.67 16.11
N ILE A 54 0.84 -3.31 14.97
CA ILE A 54 1.13 -1.91 14.60
C ILE A 54 -0.17 -1.08 14.61
N ASN A 55 -1.23 -1.59 13.99
CA ASN A 55 -2.51 -0.87 13.90
C ASN A 55 -3.25 -0.77 15.24
N ALA A 56 -3.00 -1.69 16.17
CA ALA A 56 -3.57 -1.70 17.51
C ALA A 56 -2.80 -0.81 18.50
N ALA A 57 -1.54 -0.47 18.20
CA ALA A 57 -0.65 0.29 19.09
C ALA A 57 -1.28 1.62 19.56
N PRO A 58 -1.30 1.91 20.88
CA PRO A 58 -1.91 3.12 21.43
C PRO A 58 -1.33 4.42 20.85
N LEU A 59 -0.02 4.44 20.60
CA LEU A 59 0.67 5.59 20.02
C LEU A 59 0.18 5.93 18.61
N LYS A 60 0.02 4.92 17.76
CA LYS A 60 -0.49 5.11 16.40
C LYS A 60 -1.93 5.62 16.41
N LYS A 61 -2.77 5.05 17.28
CA LYS A 61 -4.16 5.51 17.47
C LYS A 61 -4.21 6.94 17.98
N SER A 62 -3.44 7.29 19.01
CA SER A 62 -3.43 8.64 19.58
C SER A 62 -2.91 9.69 18.58
N GLN A 63 -1.87 9.37 17.80
CA GLN A 63 -1.37 10.24 16.74
C GLN A 63 -2.41 10.43 15.63
N SER A 64 -3.11 9.36 15.22
CA SER A 64 -4.19 9.46 14.23
C SER A 64 -5.34 10.33 14.73
N HIS A 65 -5.78 10.15 15.97
CA HIS A 65 -6.81 10.99 16.59
C HIS A 65 -6.39 12.45 16.66
N ARG A 66 -5.15 12.72 17.12
CA ARG A 66 -4.61 14.08 17.19
C ARG A 66 -4.56 14.77 15.84
N LEU A 67 -4.12 14.07 14.79
CA LEU A 67 -4.11 14.60 13.41
C LEU A 67 -5.53 14.90 12.91
N ASN A 68 -6.50 14.03 13.19
CA ASN A 68 -7.90 14.28 12.83
C ASN A 68 -8.47 15.51 13.54
N ASP A 69 -8.18 15.68 14.84
CA ASP A 69 -8.62 16.85 15.61
C ASP A 69 -8.01 18.15 15.07
N GLN A 70 -6.73 18.12 14.69
CA GLN A 70 -6.05 19.27 14.08
C GLN A 70 -6.66 19.63 12.72
N ILE A 71 -6.93 18.64 11.86
CA ILE A 71 -7.60 18.86 10.57
C ILE A 71 -8.98 19.48 10.79
N ALA A 72 -9.80 18.90 11.68
CA ALA A 72 -11.14 19.41 11.97
C ALA A 72 -11.12 20.84 12.53
N ALA A 73 -10.13 21.18 13.37
CA ALA A 73 -9.95 22.54 13.86
C ALA A 73 -9.61 23.51 12.72
N LYS A 74 -8.70 23.13 11.81
CA LYS A 74 -8.31 23.98 10.66
C LYS A 74 -9.40 24.12 9.62
N GLU A 75 -10.21 23.10 9.39
CA GLU A 75 -11.42 23.19 8.55
C GLU A 75 -12.45 24.18 9.13
N LYS A 76 -12.63 24.17 10.46
CA LYS A 76 -13.49 25.15 11.15
C LYS A 76 -12.95 26.58 11.01
N GLU A 77 -11.65 26.78 11.15
CA GLU A 77 -11.00 28.09 10.93
C GLU A 77 -11.23 28.57 9.48
N LEU A 78 -11.01 27.71 8.48
CA LEU A 78 -11.22 28.05 7.07
C LEU A 78 -12.69 28.39 6.75
N THR A 79 -13.62 27.64 7.34
CA THR A 79 -15.07 27.91 7.24
C THR A 79 -15.41 29.28 7.83
N LYS A 80 -14.81 29.64 8.96
CA LYS A 80 -14.99 30.94 9.62
C LYS A 80 -14.48 32.09 8.75
N ILE A 81 -13.31 31.95 8.14
CA ILE A 81 -12.78 32.94 7.18
C ILE A 81 -13.72 33.10 5.98
N THR A 82 -14.26 31.99 5.45
CA THR A 82 -15.20 32.04 4.33
C THR A 82 -16.45 32.85 4.67
N ARG A 83 -17.00 32.67 5.89
CA ARG A 83 -18.12 33.48 6.38
C ARG A 83 -17.74 34.95 6.55
N TYR A 84 -16.55 35.25 7.05
CA TYR A 84 -16.08 36.63 7.16
C TYR A 84 -15.94 37.32 5.82
N LYS A 85 -15.43 36.62 4.79
CA LYS A 85 -15.40 37.16 3.42
C LYS A 85 -16.80 37.48 2.87
N GLN A 86 -17.81 36.67 3.21
CA GLN A 86 -19.20 36.92 2.82
C GLN A 86 -19.78 38.14 3.55
N SER A 87 -19.58 38.26 4.86
CA SER A 87 -19.99 39.43 5.64
C SER A 87 -19.33 40.71 5.13
N LEU A 88 -18.02 40.66 4.89
CA LEU A 88 -17.24 41.79 4.40
C LEU A 88 -17.79 42.36 3.07
N TYR A 89 -18.31 41.49 2.19
CA TYR A 89 -18.97 41.94 0.96
C TYR A 89 -20.29 42.66 1.23
N GLN A 90 -21.06 42.20 2.22
CA GLN A 90 -22.31 42.82 2.63
C GLN A 90 -22.04 44.19 3.28
N ASP A 91 -21.07 44.29 4.20
CA ASP A 91 -20.70 45.53 4.87
C ASP A 91 -20.27 46.62 3.86
N TRP A 92 -19.52 46.22 2.82
CA TRP A 92 -19.17 47.14 1.73
C TRP A 92 -20.38 47.57 0.90
N LYS A 93 -21.30 46.64 0.61
CA LYS A 93 -22.51 46.92 -0.18
C LYS A 93 -23.46 47.87 0.56
N ASP A 94 -23.53 47.75 1.88
CA ASP A 94 -24.37 48.58 2.75
C ASP A 94 -23.72 49.94 3.04
N GLY A 95 -22.46 50.14 2.63
CA GLY A 95 -21.74 51.40 2.76
C GLY A 95 -21.07 51.60 4.12
N GLU A 96 -21.02 50.57 4.96
CA GLU A 96 -20.38 50.59 6.29
C GLU A 96 -18.86 50.68 6.20
N ILE A 97 -18.28 50.20 5.11
CA ILE A 97 -16.85 50.31 4.81
C ILE A 97 -16.63 50.83 3.38
N SER A 98 -15.51 51.53 3.19
CA SER A 98 -15.08 52.00 1.88
C SER A 98 -14.61 50.86 0.98
N GLN A 99 -14.55 51.14 -0.33
CA GLN A 99 -14.02 50.18 -1.31
C GLN A 99 -12.54 49.83 -1.02
N GLN A 100 -11.76 50.78 -0.49
CA GLN A 100 -10.35 50.55 -0.18
C GLN A 100 -10.20 49.59 1.00
N GLU A 101 -10.95 49.83 2.08
CA GLU A 101 -10.99 48.94 3.25
C GLU A 101 -11.44 47.53 2.88
N TYR A 102 -12.48 47.42 2.04
CA TYR A 102 -12.92 46.13 1.50
C TYR A 102 -11.79 45.38 0.79
N ARG A 103 -11.05 46.05 -0.10
CA ARG A 103 -9.97 45.43 -0.87
C ARG A 103 -8.83 44.95 0.03
N GLU A 104 -8.44 45.75 1.02
CA GLU A 104 -7.38 45.41 1.97
C GLU A 104 -7.77 44.20 2.83
N MET A 105 -8.94 44.24 3.47
CA MET A 105 -9.42 43.15 4.32
C MET A 105 -9.68 41.86 3.52
N LYS A 106 -10.21 41.99 2.29
CA LYS A 106 -10.42 40.84 1.40
C LYS A 106 -9.08 40.16 1.08
N THR A 107 -8.04 40.95 0.79
CA THR A 107 -6.70 40.45 0.48
C THR A 107 -6.11 39.71 1.68
N ASP A 108 -6.29 40.22 2.89
CA ASP A 108 -5.80 39.56 4.11
C ASP A 108 -6.54 38.25 4.39
N TYR A 109 -7.87 38.20 4.23
CA TYR A 109 -8.63 36.96 4.36
C TYR A 109 -8.25 35.93 3.29
N GLU A 110 -7.95 36.37 2.07
CA GLU A 110 -7.45 35.49 1.00
C GLU A 110 -6.09 34.90 1.33
N ARG A 111 -5.17 35.70 1.87
CA ARG A 111 -3.86 35.23 2.35
C ARG A 111 -4.01 34.21 3.47
N GLN A 112 -4.87 34.46 4.45
CA GLN A 112 -5.13 33.55 5.56
C GLN A 112 -5.77 32.24 5.08
N ALA A 113 -6.75 32.30 4.17
CA ALA A 113 -7.40 31.12 3.59
C ALA A 113 -6.41 30.25 2.81
N ALA A 114 -5.51 30.86 2.04
CA ALA A 114 -4.46 30.14 1.32
C ALA A 114 -3.51 29.41 2.29
N GLY A 115 -3.02 30.09 3.33
CA GLY A 115 -2.14 29.49 4.33
C GLY A 115 -2.80 28.32 5.09
N LEU A 116 -4.09 28.45 5.45
CA LEU A 116 -4.85 27.37 6.07
C LEU A 116 -5.08 26.19 5.12
N SER A 117 -5.34 26.46 3.84
CA SER A 117 -5.53 25.43 2.82
C SER A 117 -4.24 24.63 2.59
N ASP A 118 -3.09 25.30 2.52
CA ASP A 118 -1.78 24.65 2.41
C ASP A 118 -1.47 23.79 3.64
N LEU A 119 -1.76 24.30 4.85
CA LEU A 119 -1.59 23.54 6.08
C LEU A 119 -2.51 22.31 6.13
N LEU A 120 -3.78 22.46 5.72
CA LEU A 120 -4.73 21.36 5.62
C LEU A 120 -4.26 20.30 4.62
N ALA A 121 -3.71 20.71 3.47
CA ALA A 121 -3.14 19.79 2.50
C ALA A 121 -1.98 18.97 3.09
N ARG A 122 -1.09 19.62 3.86
CA ARG A 122 0.02 18.94 4.56
C ARG A 122 -0.48 17.96 5.62
N LEU A 123 -1.36 18.41 6.52
CA LEU A 123 -1.93 17.56 7.57
C LEU A 123 -2.72 16.38 6.99
N THR A 124 -3.44 16.60 5.88
CA THR A 124 -4.16 15.53 5.19
C THR A 124 -3.22 14.52 4.52
N ALA A 125 -2.09 14.98 3.97
CA ALA A 125 -1.06 14.11 3.43
C ALA A 125 -0.38 13.29 4.53
N GLU A 126 -0.04 13.91 5.66
CA GLU A 126 0.50 13.24 6.85
C GLU A 126 -0.48 12.19 7.40
N ARG A 127 -1.76 12.56 7.54
CA ARG A 127 -2.82 11.61 7.90
C ARG A 127 -2.88 10.45 6.91
N LYS A 128 -2.80 10.72 5.61
CA LYS A 128 -2.82 9.68 4.57
C LYS A 128 -1.61 8.77 4.68
N GLN A 129 -0.42 9.28 5.00
CA GLN A 129 0.74 8.44 5.28
C GLN A 129 0.53 7.55 6.51
N LEU A 130 -0.07 8.10 7.56
CA LEU A 130 -0.41 7.36 8.78
C LEU A 130 -1.52 6.31 8.56
N SER A 131 -2.49 6.62 7.68
CA SER A 131 -3.69 5.84 7.38
C SER A 131 -3.55 4.91 6.17
N ASN A 132 -2.52 5.07 5.33
CA ASN A 132 -2.10 4.09 4.32
C ASN A 132 -1.59 2.79 4.95
N GLY A 133 -1.88 2.57 6.24
CA GLY A 133 -1.63 1.33 6.92
C GLY A 133 -2.30 0.22 6.17
N VAL A 134 -1.48 -0.66 5.62
CA VAL A 134 -1.87 -2.01 5.31
C VAL A 134 -2.69 -2.51 6.50
N ASP A 135 -3.87 -3.05 6.22
CA ASP A 135 -4.65 -3.76 7.22
C ASP A 135 -4.56 -5.27 6.96
N GLN A 136 -5.07 -6.06 7.89
CA GLN A 136 -5.10 -7.52 7.74
C GLN A 136 -6.01 -7.99 6.59
N GLN A 137 -6.90 -7.13 6.09
CA GLN A 137 -7.79 -7.43 4.97
C GLN A 137 -7.17 -7.09 3.61
N HIS A 138 -5.89 -6.68 3.59
CA HIS A 138 -5.19 -6.39 2.36
C HIS A 138 -5.28 -7.59 1.40
N PRO A 139 -5.72 -7.40 0.13
CA PRO A 139 -6.02 -8.50 -0.78
C PRO A 139 -4.89 -9.53 -0.94
N ALA A 140 -3.65 -9.05 -0.97
CA ALA A 140 -2.47 -9.93 -1.01
C ALA A 140 -2.37 -10.84 0.22
N LEU A 141 -2.54 -10.31 1.43
CA LEU A 141 -2.47 -11.11 2.66
C LEU A 141 -3.58 -12.15 2.70
N VAL A 142 -4.81 -11.74 2.35
CA VAL A 142 -6.00 -12.61 2.32
C VAL A 142 -5.84 -13.73 1.28
N ALA A 143 -5.35 -13.41 0.07
CA ALA A 143 -5.17 -14.37 -1.00
C ALA A 143 -4.21 -15.51 -0.61
N PHE A 144 -3.08 -15.18 0.03
CA PHE A 144 -2.15 -16.20 0.52
C PHE A 144 -2.68 -16.91 1.78
N ALA A 145 -3.26 -16.19 2.74
CA ALA A 145 -3.78 -16.77 3.98
C ALA A 145 -4.90 -17.81 3.75
N LYS A 146 -5.69 -17.67 2.65
CA LYS A 146 -6.68 -18.67 2.21
C LYS A 146 -6.10 -20.08 2.09
N TYR A 147 -4.80 -20.21 1.83
CA TYR A 147 -4.11 -21.47 1.58
C TYR A 147 -3.16 -21.89 2.71
N GLN A 148 -3.46 -21.49 3.96
CA GLN A 148 -2.80 -22.02 5.15
C GLN A 148 -2.79 -23.55 5.14
N ASN A 149 -1.65 -24.15 5.49
CA ASN A 149 -1.44 -25.60 5.54
C ASN A 149 -1.61 -26.34 4.20
N ILE A 150 -1.43 -25.65 3.07
CA ILE A 150 -1.41 -26.31 1.74
C ILE A 150 -0.37 -27.45 1.70
N GLU A 151 -0.82 -28.66 1.36
CA GLU A 151 0.05 -29.84 1.21
C GLU A 151 0.29 -30.23 -0.25
N LYS A 152 -0.56 -29.76 -1.17
CA LYS A 152 -0.52 -30.14 -2.59
C LYS A 152 -0.90 -28.96 -3.47
N LEU A 153 -0.27 -28.87 -4.64
CA LEU A 153 -0.62 -27.87 -5.63
C LEU A 153 -1.91 -28.25 -6.35
N THR A 154 -2.78 -27.28 -6.52
CA THR A 154 -3.93 -27.37 -7.43
C THR A 154 -3.79 -26.31 -8.52
N ARG A 155 -4.48 -26.53 -9.64
CA ARG A 155 -4.52 -25.55 -10.73
C ARG A 155 -5.09 -24.20 -10.25
N GLU A 156 -6.07 -24.22 -9.36
CA GLU A 156 -6.69 -23.02 -8.78
C GLU A 156 -5.66 -22.17 -8.04
N ILE A 157 -4.87 -22.79 -7.15
CA ILE A 157 -3.84 -22.12 -6.35
C ILE A 157 -2.81 -21.45 -7.26
N LEU A 158 -2.35 -22.16 -8.29
CA LEU A 158 -1.39 -21.61 -9.25
C LEU A 158 -1.98 -20.43 -10.03
N ILE A 159 -3.23 -20.54 -10.48
CA ILE A 159 -3.90 -19.45 -11.20
C ILE A 159 -4.10 -18.23 -10.29
N GLU A 160 -4.40 -18.42 -9.01
CA GLU A 160 -4.67 -17.32 -8.09
C GLU A 160 -3.39 -16.61 -7.65
N LEU A 161 -2.35 -17.35 -7.27
CA LEU A 161 -1.17 -16.77 -6.60
C LEU A 161 0.01 -16.51 -7.53
N VAL A 162 0.16 -17.33 -8.58
CA VAL A 162 1.36 -17.34 -9.43
C VAL A 162 1.08 -16.65 -10.75
N ASP A 163 1.95 -15.71 -11.13
CA ASP A 163 1.93 -15.10 -12.45
C ASP A 163 2.60 -16.04 -13.46
N TYR A 164 3.89 -16.35 -13.23
CA TYR A 164 4.61 -17.36 -14.01
C TYR A 164 5.73 -18.01 -13.20
N ILE A 165 6.20 -19.15 -13.71
CA ILE A 165 7.36 -19.86 -13.18
C ILE A 165 8.43 -19.86 -14.26
N LYS A 166 9.58 -19.26 -13.96
CA LYS A 166 10.73 -19.25 -14.85
C LYS A 166 11.67 -20.38 -14.48
N VAL A 167 11.94 -21.26 -15.44
CA VAL A 167 12.93 -22.33 -15.32
C VAL A 167 14.17 -21.91 -16.09
N TYR A 168 15.32 -21.94 -15.43
CA TYR A 168 16.61 -21.59 -16.02
C TYR A 168 17.33 -22.84 -16.51
N GLU A 169 18.31 -22.62 -17.38
CA GLU A 169 19.04 -23.68 -18.08
C GLU A 169 19.82 -24.59 -17.12
N ASN A 170 20.29 -24.04 -16.00
CA ASN A 170 20.97 -24.77 -14.93
C ASN A 170 20.02 -25.53 -13.98
N GLY A 171 18.71 -25.52 -14.25
CA GLY A 171 17.69 -26.18 -13.44
C GLY A 171 17.24 -25.39 -12.20
N ASN A 172 17.71 -24.14 -12.05
CA ASN A 172 17.14 -23.22 -11.07
C ASN A 172 15.73 -22.81 -11.50
N ILE A 173 14.92 -22.40 -10.53
CA ILE A 173 13.58 -21.86 -10.79
C ILE A 173 13.38 -20.53 -10.06
N SER A 174 12.60 -19.64 -10.65
CA SER A 174 12.03 -18.47 -9.99
C SER A 174 10.51 -18.55 -10.10
N VAL A 175 9.82 -18.45 -8.96
CA VAL A 175 8.36 -18.36 -8.90
C VAL A 175 8.01 -16.88 -8.79
N HIS A 176 7.30 -16.35 -9.79
CA HIS A 176 6.85 -14.97 -9.80
C HIS A 176 5.39 -14.94 -9.37
N PHE A 177 5.13 -14.30 -8.23
CA PHE A 177 3.80 -14.18 -7.66
C PHE A 177 3.10 -12.93 -8.18
N LYS A 178 1.77 -12.99 -8.29
CA LYS A 178 0.95 -11.86 -8.74
C LYS A 178 0.98 -10.66 -7.79
N PHE A 179 1.24 -10.90 -6.51
CA PHE A 179 1.20 -9.89 -5.45
C PHE A 179 2.59 -9.42 -4.97
N ALA A 180 3.62 -9.52 -5.82
CA ALA A 180 4.99 -9.24 -5.41
C ALA A 180 5.21 -7.78 -4.99
N ASP A 181 4.61 -6.83 -5.72
CA ASP A 181 4.71 -5.39 -5.39
C ASP A 181 3.94 -5.06 -4.10
N GLU A 182 2.81 -5.71 -3.89
CA GLU A 182 2.00 -5.59 -2.68
C GLU A 182 2.78 -6.09 -1.46
N PHE A 183 3.39 -7.27 -1.52
CA PHE A 183 4.22 -7.78 -0.43
C PHE A 183 5.39 -6.86 -0.11
N ARG A 184 6.03 -6.28 -1.13
CA ARG A 184 7.10 -5.29 -0.93
C ARG A 184 6.60 -4.06 -0.18
N ARG A 185 5.44 -3.50 -0.58
CA ARG A 185 4.83 -2.35 0.12
C ARG A 185 4.44 -2.69 1.56
N ILE A 186 3.96 -3.91 1.81
CA ILE A 186 3.63 -4.37 3.16
C ILE A 186 4.88 -4.51 4.02
N ALA A 187 5.96 -5.04 3.47
CA ALA A 187 7.24 -5.12 4.16
C ALA A 187 7.80 -3.72 4.49
N GLU A 188 7.81 -2.80 3.52
CA GLU A 188 8.20 -1.40 3.73
C GLU A 188 7.34 -0.73 4.82
N TYR A 189 6.02 -0.98 4.81
CA TYR A 189 5.11 -0.50 5.84
C TYR A 189 5.47 -1.03 7.24
N ILE A 190 5.73 -2.33 7.35
CA ILE A 190 6.13 -2.97 8.61
C ILE A 190 7.46 -2.38 9.10
N GLU A 191 8.46 -2.25 8.22
CA GLU A 191 9.79 -1.72 8.57
C GLU A 191 9.67 -0.32 9.17
N ILE A 192 9.05 0.63 8.46
CA ILE A 192 8.86 2.02 8.92
C ILE A 192 8.17 2.07 10.28
N ASN A 193 7.10 1.29 10.46
CA ASN A 193 6.26 1.37 11.66
C ASN A 193 6.79 0.52 12.83
N THR A 194 7.86 -0.26 12.63
CA THR A 194 8.54 -0.99 13.71
C THR A 194 9.85 -0.33 14.13
N THR A 195 10.53 0.40 13.22
CA THR A 195 11.72 1.20 13.57
C THR A 195 11.36 2.44 14.38
N ASP A 196 10.27 3.14 14.03
CA ASP A 196 9.82 4.35 14.76
C ASP A 196 9.42 4.04 16.22
N THR A 197 8.98 2.80 16.51
CA THR A 197 8.67 2.39 17.88
C THR A 197 9.90 2.11 18.75
N ALA A 198 11.08 1.89 18.16
CA ALA A 198 12.31 1.59 18.91
C ALA A 198 13.04 2.85 19.40
N GLU A 199 12.88 3.99 18.72
CA GLU A 199 13.52 5.26 19.09
C GLU A 199 12.71 6.07 20.12
N ALA A 200 11.47 5.67 20.40
CA ALA A 200 10.57 6.31 21.37
C ALA A 200 10.54 5.63 22.75
N GLY A 201 11.39 4.62 22.97
CA GLY A 201 11.49 3.83 24.19
C GLY A 201 12.64 4.24 25.11
#